data_AF-A0A9C6T681-F1
#
_entry.id   AF-A0A9C6T681-F1
#
_cell.length_a   1.000
_cell.length_b   1.000
_cell.length_c   1.000
_cell.angle_alpha   90.00
_cell.angle_beta   90.00
_cell.angle_gamma   90.00
#
_symmetry.space_group_name_H-M   'P 1'
#
loop_
_entity.id
_entity.type
_entity.pdbx_description
1 polymer ?
#
loop_
_entity_poly.entity_id
_entity_poly.type
_entity_poly.pdbx_seq_one_letter_code
_entity_poly.pdbx_strand_id
1 'polypeptide(L)'
;MFRMLNLHKLKNLRQLTLQHEISFPCEKLIEMIANFKELEQLDLINCGRMLNEAALWQTVDCCPSLRILNIYNMHLKEDFFDGNRCVMEKTLSNRSHDLTLNCHTTREIEKLIRQLFKHPRLKLSFVPLPHDIDGTRIKVHFEPLLPS
;
A
#
# COMPACT_ATOMS: atom_id res chain seq x y z
N MET A 1 22.25 -6.65 -0.96
CA MET A 1 21.29 -7.77 -1.01
C MET A 1 20.52 -7.78 0.31
N PHE A 2 19.31 -7.24 0.35
CA PHE A 2 18.49 -7.23 1.55
C PHE A 2 18.10 -8.68 1.89
N ARG A 3 18.55 -9.20 3.04
CA ARG A 3 17.87 -10.35 3.65
C ARG A 3 16.46 -9.86 3.98
N MET A 4 15.45 -10.31 3.24
CA MET A 4 14.06 -10.22 3.70
C MET A 4 14.09 -10.82 5.09
N LEU A 5 14.00 -9.95 6.11
CA LEU A 5 13.71 -10.37 7.47
C LEU A 5 12.54 -11.36 7.38
N ASN A 6 12.47 -12.33 8.29
CA ASN A 6 11.41 -13.35 8.31
C ASN A 6 10.02 -12.76 8.64
N LEU A 7 9.67 -11.62 8.03
CA LEU A 7 8.43 -10.89 8.21
C LEU A 7 7.24 -11.80 7.90
N HIS A 8 7.35 -12.74 6.96
CA HIS A 8 6.32 -13.76 6.69
C HIS A 8 5.87 -14.60 7.92
N LYS A 9 6.66 -14.60 9.01
CA LYS A 9 6.33 -15.24 10.30
C LYS A 9 5.45 -14.38 11.21
N LEU A 10 5.27 -13.09 10.89
CA LEU A 10 4.51 -12.12 11.65
C LEU A 10 3.01 -12.24 11.31
N LYS A 11 2.35 -13.25 11.90
CA LYS A 11 0.95 -13.60 11.54
C LYS A 11 -0.10 -12.58 11.99
N ASN A 12 0.18 -11.81 13.05
CA ASN A 12 -0.75 -10.82 13.62
C ASN A 12 -0.35 -9.38 13.26
N LEU A 13 0.39 -9.20 12.17
CA LEU A 13 0.83 -7.88 11.74
C LEU A 13 -0.36 -7.08 11.23
N ARG A 14 -0.67 -5.97 11.88
CA ARG A 14 -1.81 -5.09 11.56
C ARG A 14 -1.39 -3.86 10.75
N GLN A 15 -0.19 -3.35 10.98
CA GLN A 15 0.36 -2.25 10.20
C GLN A 15 1.82 -2.51 9.82
N LEU A 16 2.13 -2.19 8.57
CA LEU A 16 3.46 -2.29 7.98
C LEU A 16 3.80 -0.96 7.31
N THR A 17 4.92 -0.37 7.71
CA THR A 17 5.51 0.78 7.02
C THR A 17 6.78 0.31 6.31
N LEU A 18 6.87 0.58 5.02
CA LEU A 18 8.05 0.38 4.19
C LEU A 18 8.58 1.75 3.75
N GLN A 19 9.84 2.02 4.03
CA GLN A 19 10.45 3.32 3.83
C GLN A 19 11.79 3.23 3.07
N HIS A 20 12.03 4.24 2.22
CA HIS A 20 13.21 4.44 1.35
C HIS A 20 13.19 3.64 0.03
N GLU A 21 14.11 4.00 -0.87
CA GLU A 21 14.41 3.30 -2.14
C GLU A 21 14.95 1.89 -1.88
N ILE A 22 14.21 1.05 -1.17
CA ILE A 22 14.39 -0.38 -1.25
C ILE A 22 14.02 -0.72 -2.69
N SER A 23 15.03 -0.88 -3.56
CA SER A 23 14.82 -1.38 -4.92
C SER A 23 14.48 -2.86 -4.82
N PHE A 24 13.25 -3.19 -4.44
CA PHE A 24 12.73 -4.55 -4.55
C PHE A 24 11.74 -4.65 -5.72
N PRO A 25 11.72 -5.78 -6.44
CA PRO A 25 10.74 -5.99 -7.50
C PRO A 25 9.30 -5.93 -6.98
N CYS A 26 8.35 -5.46 -7.81
CA CYS A 26 6.91 -5.41 -7.49
C CYS A 26 6.41 -6.77 -7.00
N GLU A 27 6.87 -7.83 -7.64
CA GLU A 27 6.47 -9.21 -7.38
C GLU A 27 6.83 -9.62 -5.95
N LYS A 28 7.99 -9.17 -5.46
CA LYS A 28 8.42 -9.42 -4.07
C LYS A 28 7.58 -8.66 -3.05
N LEU A 29 7.04 -7.49 -3.41
CA LEU A 29 6.07 -6.79 -2.57
C LEU A 29 4.80 -7.60 -2.44
N ILE A 30 4.25 -7.99 -3.58
CA ILE A 30 2.99 -8.72 -3.64
C ILE A 30 3.12 -10.05 -2.87
N GLU A 31 4.19 -10.82 -3.12
CA GLU A 31 4.49 -12.05 -2.37
C GLU A 31 4.58 -11.80 -0.85
N MET A 32 5.26 -10.72 -0.43
CA MET A 32 5.40 -10.39 0.98
C MET A 32 4.06 -10.02 1.61
N ILE A 33 3.29 -9.14 0.97
CA ILE A 33 1.99 -8.66 1.47
C ILE A 33 0.96 -9.78 1.52
N ALA A 34 0.99 -10.71 0.55
CA ALA A 34 0.12 -11.88 0.53
C ALA A 34 0.28 -12.77 1.78
N ASN A 35 1.41 -12.69 2.50
CA ASN A 35 1.64 -13.44 3.73
C ASN A 35 1.00 -12.81 4.97
N PHE A 36 0.59 -11.54 4.92
CA PHE A 36 -0.02 -10.83 6.06
C PHE A 36 -1.54 -10.81 5.94
N LYS A 37 -2.18 -11.85 6.47
CA LYS A 37 -3.65 -11.98 6.40
C LYS A 37 -4.40 -11.01 7.30
N GLU A 38 -3.76 -10.47 8.32
CA GLU A 38 -4.33 -9.51 9.27
C GLU A 38 -3.88 -8.07 9.03
N LEU A 39 -3.19 -7.78 7.92
CA LEU A 39 -2.67 -6.44 7.66
C LEU A 39 -3.80 -5.49 7.30
N GLU A 40 -4.00 -4.47 8.13
CA GLU A 40 -5.04 -3.45 7.94
C GLU A 40 -4.49 -2.15 7.38
N GLN A 41 -3.22 -1.86 7.61
CA GLN A 41 -2.56 -0.65 7.11
C GLN A 41 -1.21 -0.93 6.47
N LEU A 42 -1.01 -0.40 5.27
CA LEU A 42 0.27 -0.43 4.56
C LEU A 42 0.69 1.00 4.24
N ASP A 43 1.87 1.39 4.72
CA ASP A 43 2.47 2.70 4.43
C ASP A 43 3.69 2.51 3.52
N LEU A 44 3.65 3.12 2.35
CA LEU A 44 4.73 3.11 1.35
C LEU A 44 5.32 4.52 1.26
N ILE A 45 6.53 4.68 1.78
CA ILE A 45 7.19 5.99 1.93
C ILE A 45 8.46 6.01 1.07
N ASN A 46 8.52 6.93 0.10
CA ASN A 46 9.65 7.06 -0.84
C ASN A 46 9.87 5.81 -1.72
N CYS A 47 8.80 5.06 -2.02
CA CYS A 47 8.88 3.84 -2.83
C CYS A 47 8.61 4.11 -4.33
N GLY A 48 8.87 5.32 -4.85
CA GLY A 48 8.36 5.77 -6.16
C GLY A 48 8.68 4.87 -7.39
N ARG A 49 9.79 4.13 -7.38
CA ARG A 49 10.18 3.23 -8.49
C ARG A 49 9.57 1.83 -8.40
N MET A 50 8.77 1.58 -7.39
CA MET A 50 8.40 0.23 -6.96
C MET A 50 7.07 -0.27 -7.47
N LEU A 51 6.21 0.60 -7.97
CA LEU A 51 4.83 0.24 -8.27
C LEU A 51 4.40 0.98 -9.53
N ASN A 52 3.85 0.24 -10.47
CA ASN A 52 2.90 0.77 -11.45
C ASN A 52 1.47 0.53 -10.92
N GLU A 53 0.48 1.02 -11.65
CA GLU A 53 -0.93 0.89 -11.29
C GLU A 53 -1.36 -0.58 -11.10
N ALA A 54 -1.06 -1.47 -12.04
CA ALA A 54 -1.36 -2.89 -11.90
C ALA A 54 -0.78 -3.50 -10.61
N ALA A 55 0.49 -3.25 -10.32
CA ALA A 55 1.15 -3.77 -9.12
C ALA A 55 0.53 -3.21 -7.83
N LEU A 56 0.11 -1.94 -7.84
CA LEU A 56 -0.62 -1.34 -6.73
C LEU A 56 -1.90 -2.13 -6.45
N TRP A 57 -2.73 -2.35 -7.46
CA TRP A 57 -4.01 -3.03 -7.29
C TRP A 57 -3.86 -4.52 -6.99
N GLN A 58 -2.86 -5.19 -7.57
CA GLN A 58 -2.50 -6.57 -7.20
C GLN A 58 -2.07 -6.68 -5.74
N THR A 59 -1.34 -5.68 -5.21
CA THR A 59 -0.98 -5.63 -3.79
C THR A 59 -2.23 -5.55 -2.91
N VAL A 60 -3.21 -4.73 -3.30
CA VAL A 60 -4.50 -4.62 -2.61
C VAL A 60 -5.31 -5.93 -2.70
N ASP A 61 -5.31 -6.59 -3.86
CA ASP A 61 -6.03 -7.84 -4.11
C ASP A 61 -5.52 -8.99 -3.23
N CYS A 62 -4.20 -9.06 -3.04
CA CYS A 62 -3.55 -10.11 -2.25
C CYS A 62 -3.78 -9.98 -0.73
N CYS A 63 -4.30 -8.84 -0.26
CA CYS A 63 -4.57 -8.57 1.14
C CYS A 63 -5.99 -8.02 1.35
N PRO A 64 -7.01 -8.89 1.43
CA PRO A 64 -8.40 -8.49 1.58
C PRO A 64 -8.69 -7.71 2.89
N SER A 65 -7.87 -7.90 3.93
CA SER A 65 -7.95 -7.19 5.21
C SER A 65 -7.41 -5.77 5.17
N LEU A 66 -6.67 -5.38 4.13
CA LEU A 66 -6.04 -4.06 4.03
C LEU A 66 -7.09 -2.96 3.92
N ARG A 67 -7.23 -2.09 4.92
CA ARG A 67 -8.22 -1.00 4.94
C ARG A 67 -7.62 0.35 4.59
N ILE A 68 -6.33 0.53 4.86
CA ILE A 68 -5.63 1.80 4.68
C ILE A 68 -4.36 1.53 3.86
N LEU A 69 -4.22 2.23 2.75
CA LEU A 69 -3.01 2.25 1.94
C LEU A 69 -2.53 3.70 1.86
N ASN A 70 -1.39 3.97 2.50
CA ASN A 70 -0.74 5.27 2.44
C ASN A 70 0.40 5.21 1.41
N ILE A 71 0.35 6.12 0.44
CA ILE A 71 1.41 6.37 -0.53
C ILE A 71 1.95 7.76 -0.23
N TYR A 72 3.21 7.82 0.22
CA TYR A 72 3.83 9.05 0.66
C TYR A 72 5.13 9.33 -0.09
N ASN A 73 5.23 10.55 -0.63
CA ASN A 73 6.41 11.04 -1.34
C ASN A 73 6.91 10.06 -2.42
N MET A 74 5.95 9.43 -3.13
CA MET A 74 6.24 8.68 -4.33
C MET A 74 6.28 9.65 -5.51
N HIS A 75 7.41 9.68 -6.23
CA HIS A 75 7.54 10.40 -7.49
C HIS A 75 6.79 9.66 -8.62
N LEU A 76 5.47 9.56 -8.48
CA LEU A 76 4.61 8.97 -9.50
C LEU A 76 4.57 9.90 -10.71
N LYS A 77 4.79 9.34 -11.90
CA LYS A 77 4.67 10.04 -13.19
C LYS A 77 3.48 9.47 -13.96
N GLU A 78 3.16 10.06 -15.11
CA GLU A 78 2.03 9.59 -15.94
C GLU A 78 2.16 8.11 -16.34
N ASP A 79 3.38 7.62 -16.52
CA ASP A 79 3.70 6.21 -16.82
C ASP A 79 3.34 5.22 -15.70
N PHE A 80 3.03 5.72 -14.50
CA PHE A 80 2.46 4.93 -13.42
C PHE A 80 1.12 4.31 -13.84
N PHE A 81 0.31 5.06 -14.59
CA PHE A 81 -1.00 4.60 -15.02
C PHE A 81 -0.89 3.77 -16.29
N ASP A 82 -1.20 2.48 -16.19
CA ASP A 82 -1.23 1.58 -17.34
C ASP A 82 -2.54 1.69 -18.16
N GLY A 83 -3.48 2.53 -17.70
CA GLY A 83 -4.78 2.76 -18.34
C GLY A 83 -5.77 1.61 -18.15
N ASN A 84 -5.37 0.50 -17.52
CA ASN A 84 -6.20 -0.68 -17.35
C ASN A 84 -6.89 -0.69 -15.98
N ARG A 85 -8.06 -0.05 -15.91
CA ARG A 85 -8.88 0.03 -14.69
C ARG A 85 -9.57 -1.27 -14.30
N CYS A 86 -9.54 -2.30 -15.15
CA CYS A 86 -10.20 -3.57 -14.88
C CYS A 86 -9.67 -4.24 -13.62
N VAL A 87 -8.36 -4.13 -13.35
CA VAL A 87 -7.74 -4.69 -12.14
C VAL A 87 -8.27 -3.99 -10.90
N MET A 88 -8.28 -2.65 -10.88
CA MET A 88 -8.85 -1.86 -9.79
C MET A 88 -10.31 -2.22 -9.52
N GLU A 89 -11.14 -2.19 -10.57
CA GLU A 89 -12.58 -2.46 -10.49
C GLU A 89 -12.85 -3.85 -9.90
N LYS A 90 -12.19 -4.87 -10.44
CA LYS A 90 -12.32 -6.25 -9.97
C LYS A 90 -11.87 -6.38 -8.52
N THR A 91 -10.69 -5.86 -8.20
CA THR A 91 -10.13 -5.94 -6.85
C THR A 91 -11.08 -5.28 -5.85
N LEU A 92 -11.53 -4.05 -6.10
CA LEU A 92 -12.37 -3.32 -5.16
C LEU A 92 -13.80 -3.91 -5.07
N SER A 93 -14.35 -4.44 -6.15
CA SER A 93 -15.65 -5.12 -6.17
C SER A 93 -15.68 -6.38 -5.30
N ASN A 94 -14.54 -7.05 -5.11
CA ASN A 94 -14.45 -8.26 -4.30
C ASN A 94 -14.22 -8.01 -2.80
N ARG A 95 -14.00 -6.76 -2.39
CA ARG A 95 -13.68 -6.43 -0.99
C ARG A 95 -14.91 -6.32 -0.11
N SER A 96 -14.89 -6.92 1.07
CA SER A 96 -15.97 -6.75 2.07
C SER A 96 -15.97 -5.37 2.74
N HIS A 97 -14.87 -4.63 2.66
CA HIS A 97 -14.71 -3.32 3.31
C HIS A 97 -14.09 -2.30 2.35
N ASP A 98 -14.43 -1.02 2.58
CA ASP A 98 -13.83 0.10 1.86
C ASP A 98 -12.31 0.14 2.05
N LEU A 99 -11.61 0.53 0.99
CA LEU A 99 -10.20 0.88 1.03
C LEU A 99 -10.06 2.40 1.09
N THR A 100 -9.27 2.90 2.03
CA THR A 100 -8.78 4.28 2.01
C THR A 100 -7.41 4.31 1.36
N LEU A 101 -7.30 4.98 0.21
CA LEU A 101 -6.04 5.27 -0.44
C LEU A 101 -5.68 6.72 -0.15
N ASN A 102 -4.67 6.92 0.69
CA ASN A 102 -4.15 8.24 1.00
C ASN A 102 -2.88 8.49 0.19
N CYS A 103 -2.92 9.46 -0.71
CA CYS A 103 -1.79 9.86 -1.54
C CYS A 103 -1.33 11.24 -1.10
N HIS A 104 -0.23 11.33 -0.35
CA HIS A 104 0.31 12.63 0.05
C HIS A 104 1.65 12.89 -0.66
N THR A 105 1.94 14.16 -0.90
CA THR A 105 3.11 14.65 -1.64
C THR A 105 3.31 14.03 -3.04
N THR A 106 2.22 13.56 -3.67
CA THR A 106 2.21 13.07 -5.06
C THR A 106 2.07 14.20 -6.11
N ARG A 107 2.09 15.46 -5.67
CA ARG A 107 2.11 16.72 -6.46
C ARG A 107 1.27 16.67 -7.74
N GLU A 108 1.92 16.40 -8.87
CA GLU A 108 1.37 16.60 -10.22
C GLU A 108 0.31 15.56 -10.59
N ILE A 109 0.31 14.40 -9.92
CA ILE A 109 -0.56 13.28 -10.27
C ILE A 109 -1.85 13.20 -9.46
N GLU A 110 -2.02 14.04 -8.42
CA GLU A 110 -3.25 14.04 -7.60
C GLU A 110 -4.51 14.23 -8.45
N LYS A 111 -4.47 15.15 -9.44
CA LYS A 111 -5.61 15.37 -10.33
C LYS A 111 -5.96 14.11 -11.13
N LEU A 112 -4.94 13.42 -11.65
CA LEU A 112 -5.13 12.17 -12.39
C LEU A 112 -5.64 11.05 -11.48
N ILE A 113 -5.10 10.91 -10.27
CA ILE A 113 -5.61 9.96 -9.26
C ILE A 113 -7.10 10.19 -9.02
N ARG A 114 -7.52 11.44 -8.75
CA ARG A 114 -8.95 11.76 -8.53
C ARG A 114 -9.82 11.49 -9.76
N GLN A 115 -9.29 11.69 -10.95
CA GLN A 115 -10.03 11.46 -12.20
C GLN A 115 -10.20 9.98 -12.50
N LEU A 116 -9.16 9.18 -12.22
CA LEU A 116 -9.01 7.83 -12.71
C LEU A 116 -9.36 6.77 -11.66
N PHE A 117 -9.08 7.02 -10.39
CA PHE A 117 -9.39 6.11 -9.29
C PHE A 117 -10.76 6.41 -8.70
N LYS A 118 -11.81 5.94 -9.39
CA LYS A 118 -13.20 6.12 -8.98
C LYS A 118 -13.85 4.77 -8.77
N HIS A 119 -14.27 4.49 -7.54
CA HIS A 119 -15.01 3.28 -7.22
C HIS A 119 -15.78 3.48 -5.90
N PRO A 120 -17.00 2.93 -5.71
CA PRO A 120 -17.78 3.12 -4.48
C PRO A 120 -17.09 2.67 -3.19
N ARG A 121 -16.24 1.63 -3.29
CA ARG A 121 -15.44 1.10 -2.17
C ARG A 121 -14.03 1.71 -2.04
N LEU A 122 -13.77 2.83 -2.74
CA LEU A 122 -12.51 3.55 -2.64
C LEU A 122 -12.73 4.94 -2.08
N LYS A 123 -12.04 5.23 -0.99
CA LYS A 123 -11.97 6.57 -0.38
C LYS A 123 -10.60 7.14 -0.66
N LEU A 124 -10.55 8.24 -1.40
CA LEU A 124 -9.30 8.96 -1.65
C LEU A 124 -9.06 10.00 -0.57
N SER A 125 -7.84 10.06 -0.06
CA SER A 125 -7.35 11.06 0.89
C SER A 125 -6.01 11.61 0.42
N PHE A 126 -5.66 12.83 0.84
CA PHE A 126 -4.41 13.50 0.45
C PHE A 126 -3.76 14.21 1.64
N VAL A 127 -4.00 13.71 2.86
CA VAL A 127 -3.55 14.32 4.11
C VAL A 127 -2.16 13.81 4.50
N PRO A 128 -1.35 14.63 5.21
CA PRO A 128 -0.08 14.18 5.77
C PRO A 128 -0.25 12.96 6.68
N LEU A 129 0.79 12.13 6.79
CA LEU A 129 0.81 11.04 7.76
C LEU A 129 0.90 11.60 9.19
N PRO A 130 0.20 11.00 10.17
CA PRO A 130 0.15 11.49 11.56
C PRO A 130 1.41 11.18 12.38
N HIS A 131 2.42 10.51 11.80
CA HIS A 131 3.59 10.03 12.53
C HIS A 131 4.90 10.55 11.94
N ASP A 132 5.87 10.79 12.81
CA ASP A 132 7.20 11.24 12.44
C ASP A 132 7.92 10.12 11.65
N ILE A 133 8.42 10.49 10.47
CA ILE A 133 9.20 9.62 9.59
C ILE A 133 10.62 9.59 10.18
N ASP A 134 10.82 8.82 11.25
CA ASP A 134 12.07 8.76 12.05
C ASP A 134 13.30 8.14 11.34
N GLY A 135 13.30 8.03 10.01
CA GLY A 135 14.41 7.47 9.24
C GLY A 135 14.49 5.94 9.24
N THR A 136 13.66 5.22 10.01
CA THR A 136 13.67 3.75 10.05
C THR A 136 13.08 3.15 8.77
N ARG A 137 13.71 2.11 8.20
CA ARG A 137 13.32 1.52 6.91
C ARG A 137 12.07 0.64 6.96
N ILE A 138 11.79 0.02 8.11
CA ILE A 138 10.63 -0.86 8.32
C ILE A 138 10.07 -0.57 9.70
N LYS A 139 8.77 -0.30 9.79
CA LYS A 139 8.04 -0.26 11.07
C LYS A 139 6.92 -1.30 11.03
N VAL A 140 6.73 -1.99 12.14
CA VAL A 140 5.69 -3.01 12.31
C VAL A 140 4.91 -2.71 13.57
N HIS A 141 3.59 -2.86 13.50
CA HIS A 141 2.72 -2.77 14.67
C HIS A 141 1.80 -3.98 14.74
N PHE A 142 1.67 -4.51 15.95
CA PHE A 142 0.84 -5.65 16.31
C PHE A 142 -0.23 -5.19 17.29
N GLU A 143 -1.42 -5.76 17.21
CA GLU A 143 -2.33 -5.69 18.35
C GLU A 143 -1.88 -6.66 19.44
N PRO A 144 -1.96 -6.27 20.72
CA PRO A 144 -1.73 -7.20 21.82
C PRO A 144 -2.73 -8.35 21.74
N LEU A 145 -2.22 -9.58 21.84
CA LEU A 145 -3.07 -10.76 22.04
C LEU A 145 -3.75 -10.58 23.41
N LEU A 146 -5.05 -10.27 23.42
CA LEU A 146 -5.82 -10.39 24.64
C LEU A 146 -5.75 -11.85 25.09
N PRO A 147 -5.38 -12.14 26.36
CA PRO A 147 -5.42 -13.50 26.86
C PRO A 147 -6.87 -14.00 26.80
N SER A 148 -7.06 -15.11 26.10
CA SER A 148 -8.30 -15.90 26.05
C SER A 148 -8.70 -16.43 27.41
#